data_AF-A0A0M1JJP5-F1
#
_entry.id   AF-A0A0M1JJP5-F1
#
_cell.length_a   1.000
_cell.length_b   1.000
_cell.length_c   1.000
_cell.angle_alpha   90.00
_cell.angle_beta   90.00
_cell.angle_gamma   90.00
#
_symmetry.space_group_name_H-M   'P 1'
#
loop_
_entity.id
_entity.type
_entity.pdbx_description
1 polymer ?
#
loop_
_entity_poly.entity_id
_entity_poly.type
_entity_poly.pdbx_seq_one_letter_code
_entity_poly.pdbx_strand_id
1 'polypeptide(L)'
;MLFSQADNIQTNESIVFGMGCFWGAQKRLESIPGVIDTEVGYAGGSFPNPTYQQILTIEQDIEQDIEQDIEQDNSKRNHTEVVKVTFDPNKVKIEKILAAFWQNHDPTQKNRQGNDIGSNYRSAIYYTNPWHKTAIEQSKIQYQKALTQAGLGTITTEIAPLDTFYPAEDYHQDYLRKNPYGYCGLGGTGVKFPLQEVTQEVTQGVTQGVTIDNISNISNKAVKPLDNKKLDSQRQLVVFAAEDCGSCKHFEQDILAQWQSQLPIVKTLTPKPPAGWSIIKPIIVSPTIILFEQGQEVSRYTGYTGDKQRFWSWLGQQLLSPEQRHIAYEAGTERPFTGSLLDNHKAGTYVDPISGAPLFRSETKFHSGSGWPSFFEPVPGALIMRSDSSHGMQRIEVRSASSGIHLGHVFDDGPPPTGKRYCINSGVLRFVPDKSQ
;
A
#
# COMPACT_ATOMS: atom_id res chain seq x y z
N MET A 1 8.50 -13.12 43.04
CA MET A 1 9.04 -12.09 42.14
C MET A 1 8.83 -12.60 40.72
N LEU A 2 7.62 -12.38 40.21
CA LEU A 2 7.27 -11.35 39.23
C LEU A 2 7.70 -11.75 37.81
N PHE A 3 6.75 -12.38 37.12
CA PHE A 3 6.65 -12.44 35.66
C PHE A 3 6.64 -11.02 35.09
N SER A 4 7.40 -10.79 34.02
CA SER A 4 7.22 -9.63 33.14
C SER A 4 6.91 -10.17 31.75
N GLN A 5 5.77 -9.70 31.25
CA GLN A 5 5.15 -10.05 29.99
C GLN A 5 5.98 -9.53 28.82
N ALA A 6 6.03 -10.28 27.72
CA ALA A 6 6.47 -9.73 26.44
C ALA A 6 5.37 -8.75 25.96
N ASP A 7 5.68 -7.45 25.98
CA ASP A 7 4.79 -6.42 25.47
C ASP A 7 4.57 -6.62 23.97
N ASN A 8 3.33 -6.95 23.64
CA ASN A 8 2.79 -7.01 22.29
C ASN A 8 2.65 -5.56 21.80
N ILE A 9 3.59 -5.05 21.01
CA ILE A 9 3.51 -3.68 20.48
C ILE A 9 2.37 -3.62 19.44
N GLN A 10 1.20 -3.24 19.93
CA GLN A 10 -0.03 -3.00 19.18
C GLN A 10 0.09 -1.66 18.43
N THR A 11 0.33 -1.69 17.13
CA THR A 11 0.40 -0.45 16.32
C THR A 11 -1.00 -0.07 15.84
N ASN A 12 -1.54 1.02 16.39
CA ASN A 12 -2.77 1.65 15.88
C ASN A 12 -2.51 2.25 14.49
N GLU A 13 -3.54 2.25 13.64
CA GLU A 13 -3.49 2.88 12.32
C GLU A 13 -4.23 4.22 12.34
N SER A 14 -3.89 5.12 11.41
CA SER A 14 -4.59 6.39 11.26
C SER A 14 -4.91 6.72 9.80
N ILE A 15 -5.96 7.51 9.60
CA ILE A 15 -6.37 8.05 8.30
C ILE A 15 -7.08 9.40 8.53
N VAL A 16 -7.00 10.32 7.57
CA VAL A 16 -7.56 11.67 7.71
C VAL A 16 -8.67 11.88 6.68
N PHE A 17 -9.84 12.35 7.12
CA PHE A 17 -11.04 12.53 6.29
C PHE A 17 -11.53 13.98 6.30
N GLY A 18 -11.73 14.56 5.12
CA GLY A 18 -12.49 15.79 4.91
C GLY A 18 -13.92 15.45 4.50
N MET A 19 -14.89 15.88 5.30
CA MET A 19 -16.31 15.54 5.14
C MET A 19 -17.21 16.78 5.20
N GLY A 20 -16.67 17.98 4.97
CA GLY A 20 -17.34 19.25 5.30
C GLY A 20 -17.01 19.68 6.73
N CYS A 21 -17.94 20.36 7.41
CA CYS A 21 -17.73 20.81 8.79
C CYS A 21 -17.26 19.67 9.71
N PHE A 22 -16.05 19.82 10.26
CA PHE A 22 -15.42 18.76 11.03
C PHE A 22 -16.11 18.42 12.37
N TRP A 23 -17.01 19.28 12.89
CA TRP A 23 -17.72 19.04 14.15
C TRP A 23 -18.68 17.85 14.03
N GLY A 24 -19.48 17.83 12.97
CA GLY A 24 -20.37 16.71 12.65
C GLY A 24 -19.59 15.48 12.23
N ALA A 25 -18.49 15.67 11.49
CA ALA A 25 -17.66 14.58 11.00
C ALA A 25 -16.98 13.82 12.15
N GLN A 26 -16.39 14.53 13.11
CA GLN A 26 -15.74 13.95 14.28
C GLN A 26 -16.72 13.06 15.05
N LYS A 27 -17.92 13.58 15.35
CA LYS A 27 -18.98 12.84 16.06
C LYS A 27 -19.42 11.56 15.36
N ARG A 28 -19.49 11.56 14.03
CA ARG A 28 -19.89 10.36 13.26
C ARG A 28 -18.77 9.33 13.21
N LEU A 29 -17.51 9.77 13.09
CA LEU A 29 -16.35 8.89 13.00
C LEU A 29 -15.96 8.30 14.38
N GLU A 30 -16.02 9.07 15.46
CA GLU A 30 -15.75 8.60 16.83
C GLU A 30 -16.72 7.49 17.26
N SER A 31 -17.95 7.52 16.74
CA SER A 31 -19.02 6.57 17.08
C SER A 31 -18.81 5.18 16.49
N ILE A 32 -17.80 4.98 15.63
CA ILE A 32 -17.54 3.70 14.97
C ILE A 32 -16.84 2.76 15.97
N PRO A 33 -17.43 1.59 16.32
CA PRO A 33 -16.78 0.66 17.23
C PRO A 33 -15.43 0.20 16.69
N GLY A 34 -14.36 0.40 17.48
CA GLY A 34 -12.98 0.09 17.14
C GLY A 34 -12.13 1.30 16.75
N VAL A 35 -12.74 2.48 16.56
CA VAL A 35 -12.03 3.76 16.58
C VAL A 35 -11.57 4.02 18.02
N ILE A 36 -10.31 4.44 18.17
CA ILE A 36 -9.65 4.69 19.46
C ILE A 36 -9.68 6.18 19.78
N ASP A 37 -9.40 7.02 18.79
CA ASP A 37 -9.23 8.46 18.96
C ASP A 37 -9.59 9.22 17.68
N THR A 38 -10.05 10.45 17.83
CA THR A 38 -10.34 11.36 16.71
C THR A 38 -9.91 12.79 17.04
N GLU A 39 -9.20 13.43 16.12
CA GLU A 39 -8.67 14.79 16.29
C GLU A 39 -9.06 15.63 15.07
N VAL A 40 -9.62 16.83 15.27
CA VAL A 40 -9.99 17.73 14.17
C VAL A 40 -8.83 18.66 13.82
N GLY A 41 -8.74 19.04 12.54
CA GLY A 41 -7.64 19.85 12.04
C GLY A 41 -7.81 20.34 10.62
N TYR A 42 -6.71 20.83 10.06
CA TYR A 42 -6.61 21.38 8.71
C TYR A 42 -5.52 20.62 7.93
N ALA A 43 -5.81 20.27 6.67
CA ALA A 43 -4.85 19.59 5.80
C ALA A 43 -5.08 19.89 4.30
N GLY A 44 -4.06 19.60 3.48
CA GLY A 44 -4.15 19.64 2.02
C GLY A 44 -4.17 21.02 1.37
N GLY A 45 -3.84 22.07 2.14
CA GLY A 45 -3.56 23.43 1.64
C GLY A 45 -2.06 23.71 1.53
N SER A 46 -1.71 24.89 1.04
CA SER A 46 -0.33 25.25 0.66
C SER A 46 0.46 26.06 1.70
N PHE A 47 -0.22 26.60 2.72
CA PHE A 47 0.40 27.49 3.70
C PHE A 47 0.58 26.82 5.06
N PRO A 48 1.68 27.08 5.79
CA PRO A 48 1.95 26.41 7.06
C PRO A 48 1.15 27.01 8.21
N ASN A 49 0.91 26.21 9.25
CA ASN A 49 0.29 26.60 10.52
C ASN A 49 -1.03 27.39 10.36
N PRO A 50 -2.02 26.87 9.62
CA PRO A 50 -3.31 27.51 9.46
C PRO A 50 -4.03 27.70 10.81
N THR A 51 -4.66 28.86 10.98
CA THR A 51 -5.71 29.10 11.99
C THR A 51 -7.08 29.10 11.32
N TYR A 52 -8.15 28.86 12.09
CA TYR A 52 -9.52 28.89 11.56
C TYR A 52 -9.82 30.20 10.82
N GLN A 53 -9.36 31.34 11.36
CA GLN A 53 -9.57 32.65 10.75
C GLN A 53 -8.87 32.78 9.39
N GLN A 54 -7.68 32.21 9.24
CA GLN A 54 -6.95 32.22 7.96
C GLN A 54 -7.66 31.36 6.91
N ILE A 55 -8.20 30.21 7.30
CA ILE A 55 -9.01 29.35 6.42
C ILE A 55 -10.18 30.13 5.83
N LEU A 56 -10.94 30.83 6.69
CA LEU A 56 -12.09 31.62 6.27
C LEU A 56 -11.70 32.81 5.38
N THR A 57 -10.59 33.49 5.71
CA THR A 57 -10.12 34.65 4.93
C THR A 57 -9.71 34.22 3.52
N ILE A 58 -8.96 33.13 3.40
CA ILE A 58 -8.54 32.60 2.09
C ILE A 58 -9.74 32.11 1.29
N GLU A 59 -10.74 31.51 1.94
CA GLU A 59 -11.96 31.11 1.24
C GLU A 59 -12.71 32.31 0.66
N GLN A 60 -12.82 33.40 1.42
CA GLN A 60 -13.42 34.65 0.94
C GLN A 60 -12.64 35.24 -0.24
N ASP A 61 -11.31 35.20 -0.20
CA ASP A 61 -10.46 35.65 -1.31
C ASP A 61 -10.70 34.78 -2.57
N ILE A 62 -10.79 33.45 -2.41
CA ILE A 62 -11.10 32.52 -3.51
C ILE A 62 -12.48 32.80 -4.12
N GLU A 63 -13.50 33.07 -3.28
CA GLU A 63 -14.84 33.42 -3.76
C GLU A 63 -14.90 34.77 -4.48
N GLN A 64 -14.00 35.71 -4.15
CA GLN A 64 -13.93 37.02 -4.80
C GLN A 64 -13.11 37.01 -6.10
N ASP A 65 -12.10 36.14 -6.20
CA ASP A 65 -11.16 36.06 -7.34
C ASP A 65 -11.65 35.15 -8.51
N ILE A 66 -12.96 34.87 -8.63
CA ILE A 66 -13.57 33.95 -9.63
C ILE A 66 -13.32 34.33 -11.13
N GLU A 67 -12.50 35.33 -11.44
CA GLU A 67 -12.05 35.64 -12.81
C GLU A 67 -10.68 35.04 -13.22
N GLN A 68 -9.91 34.40 -12.32
CA GLN A 68 -8.64 33.75 -12.70
C GLN A 68 -8.55 32.30 -12.21
N ASP A 69 -7.96 31.43 -13.04
CA ASP A 69 -7.76 29.97 -12.87
C ASP A 69 -6.92 29.60 -11.62
N ILE A 70 -7.38 29.94 -10.41
CA ILE A 70 -6.74 29.60 -9.13
C ILE A 70 -6.69 28.08 -8.90
N GLU A 71 -7.56 27.30 -9.55
CA GLU A 71 -7.54 25.83 -9.44
C GLU A 71 -6.25 25.18 -10.01
N GLN A 72 -5.47 25.89 -10.83
CA GLN A 72 -4.17 25.40 -11.31
C GLN A 72 -2.98 25.90 -10.48
N ASP A 73 -3.14 26.99 -9.72
CA ASP A 73 -2.08 27.52 -8.87
C ASP A 73 -2.14 26.92 -7.46
N ASN A 74 -1.46 25.78 -7.30
CA ASN A 74 -1.30 25.13 -5.99
C ASN A 74 -0.63 26.03 -4.93
N SER A 75 -0.07 27.20 -5.26
CA SER A 75 0.56 28.08 -4.27
C SER A 75 -0.43 28.79 -3.35
N LYS A 76 -1.71 28.92 -3.74
CA LYS A 76 -2.78 29.59 -2.96
C LYS A 76 -3.88 28.65 -2.48
N ARG A 77 -3.62 27.34 -2.45
CA ARG A 77 -4.63 26.33 -2.10
C ARG A 77 -5.04 26.41 -0.63
N ASN A 78 -6.34 26.55 -0.37
CA ASN A 78 -6.88 26.52 0.98
C ASN A 78 -6.78 25.12 1.62
N HIS A 79 -6.57 25.04 2.94
CA HIS A 79 -6.71 23.76 3.65
C HIS A 79 -8.18 23.38 3.77
N THR A 80 -8.46 22.09 3.85
CA THR A 80 -9.79 21.58 4.19
C THR A 80 -9.87 21.25 5.67
N GLU A 81 -11.06 21.46 6.24
CA GLU A 81 -11.41 20.90 7.54
C GLU A 81 -11.39 19.37 7.44
N VAL A 82 -10.67 18.74 8.37
CA VAL A 82 -10.47 17.29 8.38
C VAL A 82 -10.55 16.71 9.79
N VAL A 83 -10.81 15.40 9.86
CA VAL A 83 -10.75 14.58 11.06
C VAL A 83 -9.70 13.50 10.87
N LYS A 84 -8.69 13.48 11.73
CA LYS A 84 -7.75 12.37 11.87
C LYS A 84 -8.40 11.29 12.74
N VAL A 85 -8.53 10.09 12.20
CA VAL A 85 -9.12 8.94 12.87
C VAL A 85 -8.03 7.94 13.18
N THR A 86 -7.82 7.63 14.46
CA THR A 86 -6.93 6.56 14.93
C THR A 86 -7.76 5.36 15.33
N PHE A 87 -7.42 4.16 14.85
CA PHE A 87 -8.22 2.96 15.08
C PHE A 87 -7.38 1.70 15.32
N ASP A 88 -8.00 0.73 15.97
CA ASP A 88 -7.40 -0.60 16.17
C ASP A 88 -7.75 -1.51 14.97
N PRO A 89 -6.78 -1.86 14.10
CA PRO A 89 -7.05 -2.71 12.94
C PRO A 89 -7.51 -4.13 13.33
N ASN A 90 -7.38 -4.54 14.59
CA ASN A 90 -7.92 -5.80 15.10
C ASN A 90 -9.41 -5.70 15.46
N LYS A 91 -9.91 -4.51 15.84
CA LYS A 91 -11.31 -4.29 16.23
C LYS A 91 -12.18 -3.78 15.09
N VAL A 92 -11.62 -2.94 14.22
CA VAL A 92 -12.33 -2.38 13.07
C VAL A 92 -11.45 -2.44 11.83
N LYS A 93 -12.04 -2.82 10.71
CA LYS A 93 -11.37 -2.82 9.41
C LYS A 93 -11.57 -1.48 8.73
N ILE A 94 -10.56 -1.04 7.97
CA ILE A 94 -10.59 0.24 7.27
C ILE A 94 -11.79 0.34 6.32
N GLU A 95 -12.24 -0.76 5.72
CA GLU A 95 -13.40 -0.80 4.84
C GLU A 95 -14.68 -0.37 5.55
N LYS A 96 -14.83 -0.68 6.85
CA LYS A 96 -15.96 -0.23 7.66
C LYS A 96 -15.89 1.28 7.94
N ILE A 97 -14.67 1.80 8.15
CA ILE A 97 -14.44 3.25 8.33
C ILE A 97 -14.68 4.00 7.02
N LEU A 98 -14.20 3.47 5.89
CA LEU A 98 -14.45 4.02 4.56
C LEU A 98 -15.93 3.98 4.19
N ALA A 99 -16.62 2.86 4.47
CA ALA A 99 -18.06 2.78 4.30
C ALA A 99 -18.79 3.86 5.12
N ALA A 100 -18.36 4.10 6.36
CA ALA A 100 -18.90 5.20 7.17
C ALA A 100 -18.59 6.56 6.52
N PHE A 101 -17.35 6.82 6.10
CA PHE A 101 -16.98 8.04 5.38
C PHE A 101 -17.92 8.31 4.20
N TRP A 102 -18.04 7.35 3.27
CA TRP A 102 -18.82 7.48 2.04
C TRP A 102 -20.31 7.77 2.28
N GLN A 103 -20.92 7.16 3.31
CA GLN A 103 -22.36 7.27 3.57
C GLN A 103 -22.76 8.51 4.37
N ASN A 104 -21.83 9.04 5.17
CA ASN A 104 -22.14 10.07 6.16
C ASN A 104 -21.96 11.51 5.65
N HIS A 105 -21.57 11.70 4.40
CA HIS A 105 -21.52 12.99 3.70
C HIS A 105 -21.86 12.78 2.21
N ASP A 106 -21.97 13.84 1.42
CA ASP A 106 -22.24 13.75 -0.03
C ASP A 106 -20.94 13.95 -0.83
N PRO A 107 -20.22 12.88 -1.22
CA PRO A 107 -18.96 13.00 -1.93
C PRO A 107 -19.11 13.51 -3.38
N THR A 108 -20.33 13.73 -3.86
CA THR A 108 -20.60 14.25 -5.21
C THR A 108 -20.62 15.78 -5.27
N GLN A 109 -20.67 16.45 -4.11
CA GLN A 109 -20.62 17.90 -3.99
C GLN A 109 -19.17 18.39 -3.96
N LYS A 110 -18.73 19.03 -5.05
CA LYS A 110 -17.43 19.72 -5.09
C LYS A 110 -17.47 20.93 -4.17
N ASN A 111 -16.47 21.07 -3.29
CA ASN A 111 -16.27 22.24 -2.41
C ASN A 111 -17.54 22.65 -1.64
N ARG A 112 -18.31 21.68 -1.17
CA ARG A 112 -19.57 21.91 -0.46
C ARG A 112 -20.00 20.67 0.29
N GLN A 113 -20.61 20.84 1.46
CA GLN A 113 -21.40 19.81 2.14
C GLN A 113 -22.65 20.44 2.76
N GLY A 114 -23.81 20.19 2.16
CA GLY A 114 -25.07 20.75 2.64
C GLY A 114 -25.10 22.28 2.50
N ASN A 115 -25.13 22.99 3.63
CA ASN A 115 -25.11 24.46 3.67
C ASN A 115 -23.69 25.04 3.76
N ASP A 116 -22.69 24.20 4.02
CA ASP A 116 -21.30 24.62 4.13
C ASP A 116 -20.71 24.64 2.72
N ILE A 117 -20.43 25.84 2.19
CA ILE A 117 -19.91 26.06 0.83
C ILE A 117 -18.51 26.64 0.95
N GLY A 118 -17.57 26.07 0.20
CA GLY A 118 -16.18 26.50 0.18
C GLY A 118 -15.20 25.35 -0.04
N SER A 119 -14.04 25.65 -0.59
CA SER A 119 -12.94 24.71 -0.81
C SER A 119 -12.41 24.10 0.49
N ASN A 120 -12.59 24.80 1.62
CA ASN A 120 -12.33 24.29 2.97
C ASN A 120 -13.32 23.20 3.43
N TYR A 121 -14.43 23.01 2.73
CA TYR A 121 -15.44 21.96 3.01
C TYR A 121 -15.44 20.82 1.98
N ARG A 122 -14.40 20.72 1.15
CA ARG A 122 -14.30 19.67 0.13
C ARG A 122 -14.24 18.27 0.75
N SER A 123 -14.80 17.30 0.03
CA SER A 123 -14.62 15.90 0.37
C SER A 123 -13.17 15.48 0.10
N ALA A 124 -12.49 14.91 1.09
CA ALA A 124 -11.09 14.51 0.98
C ALA A 124 -10.76 13.26 1.80
N ILE A 125 -9.79 12.49 1.33
CA ILE A 125 -9.15 11.40 2.07
C ILE A 125 -7.64 11.58 1.97
N TYR A 126 -7.01 11.87 3.10
CA TYR A 126 -5.56 11.95 3.22
C TYR A 126 -5.04 10.71 3.94
N TYR A 127 -4.34 9.86 3.19
CA TYR A 127 -3.77 8.62 3.75
C TYR A 127 -2.37 8.87 4.29
N THR A 128 -2.12 8.49 5.54
CA THR A 128 -0.78 8.46 6.15
C THR A 128 -0.04 7.17 5.80
N ASN A 129 -0.81 6.09 5.61
CA ASN A 129 -0.30 4.79 5.25
C ASN A 129 -0.59 4.49 3.77
N PRO A 130 0.43 4.34 2.90
CA PRO A 130 0.24 4.01 1.49
C PRO A 130 -0.61 2.76 1.23
N TRP A 131 -0.65 1.80 2.17
CA TRP A 131 -1.46 0.59 2.04
C TRP A 131 -2.97 0.87 2.08
N HIS A 132 -3.40 1.97 2.70
CA HIS A 132 -4.82 2.39 2.70
C HIS A 132 -5.28 2.88 1.34
N LYS A 133 -4.38 3.41 0.49
CA LYS A 133 -4.72 3.98 -0.82
C LYS A 133 -5.55 3.02 -1.67
N THR A 134 -5.18 1.73 -1.71
CA THR A 134 -5.93 0.75 -2.49
C THR A 134 -7.35 0.54 -1.94
N ALA A 135 -7.51 0.42 -0.62
CA ALA A 135 -8.84 0.27 -0.01
C ALA A 135 -9.70 1.52 -0.28
N ILE A 136 -9.10 2.71 -0.20
CA ILE A 136 -9.73 3.98 -0.52
C ILE A 136 -10.25 4.00 -1.96
N GLU A 137 -9.38 3.74 -2.95
CA GLU A 137 -9.75 3.77 -4.37
C GLU A 137 -10.80 2.70 -4.72
N GLN A 138 -10.68 1.49 -4.16
CA GLN A 138 -11.68 0.44 -4.38
C GLN A 138 -13.03 0.81 -3.78
N SER A 139 -13.03 1.35 -2.55
CA SER A 139 -14.26 1.81 -1.91
C SER A 139 -14.91 2.98 -2.67
N LYS A 140 -14.11 3.89 -3.27
CA LYS A 140 -14.59 4.94 -4.17
C LYS A 140 -15.29 4.35 -5.40
N ILE A 141 -14.66 3.40 -6.09
CA ILE A 141 -15.25 2.74 -7.27
C ILE A 141 -16.56 2.03 -6.90
N GLN A 142 -16.57 1.32 -5.77
CA GLN A 142 -17.72 0.58 -5.28
C GLN A 142 -18.88 1.51 -4.93
N TYR A 143 -18.59 2.60 -4.23
CA TYR A 143 -19.61 3.56 -3.85
C TYR A 143 -20.10 4.38 -5.04
N GLN A 144 -19.23 4.75 -5.98
CA GLN A 144 -19.63 5.42 -7.22
C GLN A 144 -20.70 4.60 -7.97
N LYS A 145 -20.58 3.27 -8.02
CA LYS A 145 -21.61 2.41 -8.63
C LYS A 145 -22.96 2.56 -7.92
N ALA A 146 -22.96 2.53 -6.58
CA ALA A 146 -24.17 2.69 -5.78
C ALA A 146 -24.80 4.09 -5.96
N LEU A 147 -23.97 5.15 -5.98
CA LEU A 147 -24.42 6.52 -6.24
C LEU A 147 -25.03 6.66 -7.63
N THR A 148 -24.37 6.10 -8.64
CA THR A 148 -24.86 6.11 -10.03
C THR A 148 -26.20 5.39 -10.14
N GLN A 149 -26.36 4.25 -9.47
CA GLN A 149 -27.63 3.51 -9.41
C GLN A 149 -28.75 4.31 -8.70
N ALA A 150 -28.38 5.13 -7.72
CA ALA A 150 -29.30 6.03 -7.02
C ALA A 150 -29.55 7.35 -7.75
N GLY A 151 -28.96 7.57 -8.94
CA GLY A 151 -29.12 8.79 -9.73
C GLY A 151 -28.32 9.99 -9.21
N LEU A 152 -27.31 9.77 -8.37
CA LEU A 152 -26.42 10.81 -7.84
C LEU A 152 -25.18 11.01 -8.72
N GLY A 153 -24.50 12.15 -8.51
CA GLY A 153 -23.37 12.61 -9.31
C GLY A 153 -22.09 11.77 -9.20
N THR A 154 -21.04 12.27 -9.85
CA THR A 154 -19.69 11.67 -9.75
C THR A 154 -19.00 12.12 -8.48
N ILE A 155 -18.30 11.20 -7.82
CA ILE A 155 -17.48 11.46 -6.64
C ILE A 155 -16.38 12.45 -6.99
N THR A 156 -16.37 13.58 -6.27
CA THR A 156 -15.37 14.65 -6.37
C THR A 156 -14.29 14.55 -5.29
N THR A 157 -14.40 13.55 -4.39
CA THR A 157 -13.47 13.32 -3.28
C THR A 157 -12.02 13.27 -3.76
N GLU A 158 -11.23 14.16 -3.18
CA GLU A 158 -9.78 14.21 -3.30
C GLU A 158 -9.14 13.03 -2.55
N ILE A 159 -8.20 12.33 -3.18
CA ILE A 159 -7.45 11.24 -2.56
C ILE A 159 -5.98 11.52 -2.75
N ALA A 160 -5.27 11.78 -1.66
CA ALA A 160 -3.86 12.16 -1.68
C ALA A 160 -3.12 11.61 -0.46
N PRO A 161 -1.78 11.46 -0.51
CA PRO A 161 -1.01 11.23 0.70
C PRO A 161 -1.17 12.42 1.64
N LEU A 162 -1.23 12.19 2.95
CA LEU A 162 -1.16 13.27 3.91
C LEU A 162 0.25 13.87 3.86
N ASP A 163 0.34 15.16 3.53
CA ASP A 163 1.58 15.93 3.66
C ASP A 163 1.77 16.37 5.11
N THR A 164 0.97 17.35 5.55
CA THR A 164 0.96 17.83 6.94
C THR A 164 -0.48 17.88 7.48
N PHE A 165 -0.65 17.49 8.74
CA PHE A 165 -1.88 17.70 9.50
C PHE A 165 -1.62 18.75 10.57
N TYR A 166 -2.44 19.79 10.60
CA TYR A 166 -2.40 20.85 11.59
C TYR A 166 -3.59 20.69 12.54
N PRO A 167 -3.39 20.34 13.82
CA PRO A 167 -4.48 20.31 14.79
C PRO A 167 -5.21 21.65 14.84
N ALA A 168 -6.53 21.59 14.84
CA ALA A 168 -7.35 22.79 15.05
C ALA A 168 -7.34 23.18 16.52
N GLU A 169 -7.71 24.42 16.78
CA GLU A 169 -7.75 25.03 18.10
C GLU A 169 -8.65 24.23 19.08
N ASP A 170 -8.31 24.25 20.38
CA ASP A 170 -8.97 23.43 21.41
C ASP A 170 -10.50 23.59 21.47
N TYR A 171 -11.03 24.75 21.07
CA TYR A 171 -12.47 24.99 21.07
C TYR A 171 -13.20 24.21 19.96
N HIS A 172 -12.51 23.77 18.90
CA HIS A 172 -13.05 22.91 17.86
C HIS A 172 -12.97 21.41 18.22
N GLN A 173 -12.00 21.00 19.04
CA GLN A 173 -11.87 19.62 19.49
C GLN A 173 -13.11 19.19 20.28
N ASP A 174 -13.72 18.06 19.91
CA ASP A 174 -14.92 17.52 20.56
C ASP A 174 -16.09 18.51 20.66
N TYR A 175 -16.23 19.39 19.66
CA TYR A 175 -17.19 20.49 19.72
C TYR A 175 -18.62 20.04 20.06
N LEU A 176 -19.12 18.96 19.45
CA LEU A 176 -20.47 18.45 19.71
C LEU A 176 -20.62 17.66 21.02
N ARG A 177 -19.51 17.28 21.66
CA ARG A 177 -19.51 16.76 23.04
C ARG A 177 -19.66 17.91 24.03
N LYS A 178 -18.99 19.04 23.77
CA LYS A 178 -19.06 20.29 24.54
C LYS A 178 -20.39 21.02 24.32
N ASN A 179 -20.92 20.96 23.10
CA ASN A 179 -22.14 21.64 22.65
C ASN A 179 -23.11 20.63 22.00
N PRO A 180 -23.90 19.88 22.78
CA PRO A 180 -24.76 18.80 22.27
C PRO A 180 -25.79 19.23 21.22
N TYR A 181 -26.20 20.49 21.23
CA TYR A 181 -27.13 21.11 20.27
C TYR A 181 -26.41 21.98 19.21
N GLY A 182 -25.09 21.85 19.09
CA GLY A 182 -24.30 22.54 18.10
C GLY A 182 -24.62 22.12 16.67
N TYR A 183 -24.17 22.91 15.71
CA TYR A 183 -24.41 22.69 14.29
C TYR A 183 -23.82 21.35 13.80
N CYS A 184 -24.61 20.63 12.98
CA CYS A 184 -24.19 19.40 12.30
C CYS A 184 -24.91 19.32 10.94
N GLY A 185 -24.25 19.81 9.88
CA GLY A 185 -24.81 19.88 8.52
C GLY A 185 -24.71 18.60 7.69
N LEU A 186 -24.15 17.52 8.23
CA LEU A 186 -23.92 16.28 7.49
C LEU A 186 -25.21 15.48 7.30
N GLY A 187 -25.80 15.56 6.10
CA GLY A 187 -26.98 14.78 5.71
C GLY A 187 -26.66 13.38 5.18
N GLY A 188 -25.48 13.18 4.59
CA GLY A 188 -25.18 12.00 3.79
C GLY A 188 -25.99 11.96 2.49
N THR A 189 -25.82 10.89 1.72
CA THR A 189 -26.54 10.69 0.44
C THR A 189 -27.82 9.86 0.58
N GLY A 190 -28.01 9.20 1.73
CA GLY A 190 -29.04 8.15 1.93
C GLY A 190 -28.76 6.84 1.19
N VAL A 191 -27.68 6.77 0.39
CA VAL A 191 -27.26 5.55 -0.33
C VAL A 191 -26.40 4.70 0.59
N LYS A 192 -26.79 3.45 0.80
CA LYS A 192 -25.99 2.51 1.58
C LYS A 192 -24.72 2.14 0.81
N PHE A 193 -23.59 2.10 1.51
CA PHE A 193 -22.38 1.51 0.98
C PHE A 193 -22.63 0.00 0.83
N PRO A 194 -22.42 -0.58 -0.35
CA PRO A 194 -22.76 -1.97 -0.60
C PRO A 194 -21.71 -2.90 0.03
N LEU A 195 -21.70 -3.01 1.35
CA LEU A 195 -20.91 -4.02 2.05
C LEU A 195 -21.40 -5.39 1.57
N GLN A 196 -20.49 -6.27 1.15
CA GLN A 196 -20.88 -7.66 0.85
C GLN A 196 -21.38 -8.30 2.14
N GLU A 197 -22.69 -8.52 2.25
CA GLU A 197 -23.27 -9.28 3.34
C GLU A 197 -22.92 -10.75 3.17
N VAL A 198 -22.18 -11.31 4.15
CA VAL A 198 -22.12 -12.76 4.35
C VAL A 198 -23.35 -13.12 5.16
N THR A 199 -24.44 -13.48 4.50
CA THR A 199 -25.60 -14.06 5.21
C THR A 199 -25.23 -15.45 5.71
N GLN A 200 -25.12 -15.56 7.04
CA GLN A 200 -25.09 -16.82 7.75
C GLN A 200 -26.52 -17.37 7.84
N GLU A 201 -26.83 -18.41 7.08
CA GLU A 201 -27.93 -19.32 7.40
C GLU A 201 -27.49 -20.77 7.19
N VAL A 202 -26.81 -21.34 8.19
CA VAL A 202 -26.95 -22.77 8.52
C VAL A 202 -26.68 -22.91 10.01
N THR A 203 -27.75 -22.90 10.82
CA THR A 203 -27.91 -23.88 11.92
C THR A 203 -29.30 -23.78 12.56
N GLN A 204 -29.96 -24.95 12.59
CA GLN A 204 -31.07 -25.41 13.44
C GLN A 204 -32.51 -25.26 12.94
N GLY A 205 -33.14 -26.42 12.65
CA GLY A 205 -34.58 -26.64 12.85
C GLY A 205 -35.39 -27.16 11.66
N VAL A 206 -35.44 -28.49 11.51
CA VAL A 206 -36.63 -29.32 11.21
C VAL A 206 -37.95 -28.50 11.32
N THR A 207 -38.83 -28.30 10.33
CA THR A 207 -39.69 -29.27 9.61
C THR A 207 -40.51 -28.53 8.54
N GLN A 208 -40.84 -29.23 7.44
CA GLN A 208 -41.95 -29.00 6.50
C GLN A 208 -41.93 -27.78 5.56
N GLY A 209 -41.59 -28.07 4.29
CA GLY A 209 -42.55 -27.92 3.19
C GLY A 209 -42.56 -26.59 2.42
N VAL A 210 -41.60 -26.37 1.53
CA VAL A 210 -41.82 -25.65 0.26
C VAL A 210 -40.93 -26.27 -0.82
N THR A 211 -41.54 -26.84 -1.85
CA THR A 211 -40.86 -27.36 -3.05
C THR A 211 -40.46 -26.21 -3.97
N ILE A 212 -39.16 -26.08 -4.25
CA ILE A 212 -38.63 -25.26 -5.35
C ILE A 212 -38.07 -26.23 -6.39
N ASP A 213 -38.93 -26.62 -7.34
CA ASP A 213 -38.45 -27.15 -8.61
C ASP A 213 -37.89 -25.99 -9.44
N ASN A 214 -36.74 -26.22 -10.08
CA ASN A 214 -36.04 -25.35 -11.04
C ASN A 214 -34.99 -24.36 -10.50
N ILE A 215 -34.02 -24.86 -9.73
CA ILE A 215 -32.62 -24.37 -9.85
C ILE A 215 -31.68 -25.57 -9.98
N SER A 216 -31.80 -26.29 -11.10
CA SER A 216 -30.79 -27.25 -11.56
C SER A 216 -30.16 -26.70 -12.84
N ASN A 217 -28.96 -26.10 -12.69
CA ASN A 217 -27.84 -26.14 -13.65
C ASN A 217 -26.88 -24.95 -13.43
N ILE A 218 -25.99 -25.07 -12.44
CA ILE A 218 -24.66 -24.46 -12.53
C ILE A 218 -23.65 -25.54 -12.12
N SER A 219 -22.81 -25.93 -13.07
CA SER A 219 -21.85 -27.02 -12.96
C SER A 219 -20.76 -26.72 -11.92
N ASN A 220 -20.69 -27.50 -10.84
CA ASN A 220 -19.54 -27.53 -9.94
C ASN A 220 -18.41 -28.37 -10.55
N LYS A 221 -17.40 -27.74 -11.13
CA LYS A 221 -16.14 -28.40 -11.49
C LYS A 221 -15.30 -28.54 -10.22
N ALA A 222 -15.01 -29.76 -9.78
CA ALA A 222 -14.21 -29.99 -8.58
C ALA A 222 -12.74 -29.56 -8.78
N VAL A 223 -12.31 -28.52 -8.06
CA VAL A 223 -10.92 -28.03 -8.08
C VAL A 223 -10.02 -28.95 -7.25
N LYS A 224 -8.88 -29.38 -7.83
CA LYS A 224 -7.95 -30.33 -7.20
C LYS A 224 -7.12 -29.67 -6.08
N PRO A 225 -6.94 -30.31 -4.90
CA PRO A 225 -6.06 -29.82 -3.83
C PRO A 225 -4.58 -29.77 -4.22
N LEU A 226 -3.80 -28.95 -3.50
CA LEU A 226 -2.34 -28.91 -3.62
C LEU A 226 -1.68 -30.21 -3.12
N ASP A 227 -0.68 -30.70 -3.85
CA ASP A 227 0.12 -31.87 -3.47
C ASP A 227 1.34 -31.44 -2.67
N ASN A 228 1.29 -31.64 -1.34
CA ASN A 228 2.35 -31.25 -0.42
C ASN A 228 3.73 -31.85 -0.76
N LYS A 229 3.80 -32.99 -1.48
CA LYS A 229 5.09 -33.60 -1.84
C LYS A 229 5.87 -32.78 -2.87
N LYS A 230 5.22 -31.84 -3.54
CA LYS A 230 5.82 -30.95 -4.55
C LYS A 230 6.10 -29.54 -4.01
N LEU A 231 5.83 -29.30 -2.72
CA LEU A 231 6.04 -28.01 -2.08
C LEU A 231 7.31 -28.05 -1.23
N ASP A 232 7.98 -26.92 -1.13
CA ASP A 232 9.09 -26.75 -0.20
C ASP A 232 8.55 -26.57 1.23
N SER A 233 8.94 -27.46 2.13
CA SER A 233 8.43 -27.46 3.51
C SER A 233 9.10 -26.41 4.40
N GLN A 234 10.28 -25.90 4.04
CA GLN A 234 10.96 -24.85 4.79
C GLN A 234 10.40 -23.49 4.42
N ARG A 235 10.30 -23.19 3.12
CA ARG A 235 9.84 -21.88 2.65
C ARG A 235 9.19 -21.96 1.28
N GLN A 236 7.91 -21.59 1.20
CA GLN A 236 7.11 -21.72 -0.02
C GLN A 236 6.19 -20.51 -0.20
N LEU A 237 6.19 -19.97 -1.40
CA LEU A 237 5.20 -18.97 -1.82
C LEU A 237 4.04 -19.68 -2.52
N VAL A 238 2.81 -19.38 -2.11
CA VAL A 238 1.59 -19.93 -2.73
C VAL A 238 0.69 -18.80 -3.18
N VAL A 239 0.31 -18.82 -4.46
CA VAL A 239 -0.59 -17.86 -5.10
C VAL A 239 -1.97 -18.48 -5.18
N PHE A 240 -2.87 -18.05 -4.31
CA PHE A 240 -4.28 -18.41 -4.33
C PHE A 240 -5.01 -17.49 -5.31
N ALA A 241 -5.39 -18.06 -6.46
CA ALA A 241 -6.09 -17.37 -7.52
C ALA A 241 -7.53 -17.91 -7.65
N ALA A 242 -8.36 -17.18 -8.39
CA ALA A 242 -9.70 -17.60 -8.77
C ALA A 242 -9.80 -17.73 -10.29
N GLU A 243 -10.75 -18.53 -10.77
CA GLU A 243 -11.14 -18.54 -12.18
C GLU A 243 -11.63 -17.15 -12.59
N ASP A 244 -11.36 -16.76 -13.84
CA ASP A 244 -11.78 -15.48 -14.43
C ASP A 244 -11.41 -14.20 -13.66
N CYS A 245 -10.32 -14.26 -12.88
CA CYS A 245 -9.80 -13.14 -12.11
C CYS A 245 -8.82 -12.26 -12.93
N GLY A 246 -9.22 -11.01 -13.23
CA GLY A 246 -8.39 -10.05 -13.98
C GLY A 246 -7.06 -9.71 -13.27
N SER A 247 -7.10 -9.40 -11.98
CA SER A 247 -5.91 -9.18 -11.15
C SER A 247 -4.96 -10.38 -11.11
N CYS A 248 -5.50 -11.60 -11.21
CA CYS A 248 -4.70 -12.82 -11.24
C CYS A 248 -3.96 -12.95 -12.58
N LYS A 249 -4.60 -12.57 -13.69
CA LYS A 249 -3.94 -12.50 -15.01
C LYS A 249 -2.82 -11.46 -15.04
N HIS A 250 -3.05 -10.29 -14.45
CA HIS A 250 -2.00 -9.28 -14.31
C HIS A 250 -0.82 -9.81 -13.50
N PHE A 251 -1.08 -10.41 -12.33
CA PHE A 251 -0.01 -10.99 -11.50
C PHE A 251 0.77 -12.07 -12.25
N GLU A 252 0.07 -12.89 -13.03
CA GLU A 252 0.71 -13.91 -13.85
C GLU A 252 1.64 -13.33 -14.91
N GLN A 253 1.18 -12.31 -15.65
CA GLN A 253 1.98 -11.64 -16.69
C GLN A 253 3.16 -10.85 -16.10
N ASP A 254 2.91 -10.15 -15.01
CA ASP A 254 3.85 -9.17 -14.47
C ASP A 254 4.92 -9.78 -13.56
N ILE A 255 4.56 -10.83 -12.83
CA ILE A 255 5.40 -11.44 -11.79
C ILE A 255 5.72 -12.90 -12.12
N LEU A 256 4.71 -13.74 -12.35
CA LEU A 256 4.95 -15.20 -12.52
C LEU A 256 5.71 -15.53 -13.80
N ALA A 257 5.37 -14.89 -14.92
CA ALA A 257 5.97 -15.15 -16.23
C ALA A 257 7.48 -14.85 -16.26
N GLN A 258 7.95 -13.99 -15.35
CA GLN A 258 9.35 -13.57 -15.25
C GLN A 258 10.00 -14.01 -13.92
N TRP A 259 9.38 -14.97 -13.21
CA TRP A 259 9.86 -15.38 -11.90
C TRP A 259 11.23 -16.06 -11.98
N GLN A 260 12.24 -15.41 -11.41
CA GLN A 260 13.62 -15.94 -11.31
C GLN A 260 14.11 -16.03 -9.86
N SER A 261 13.24 -15.70 -8.89
CA SER A 261 13.58 -15.77 -7.48
C SER A 261 13.88 -17.22 -7.07
N GLN A 262 14.81 -17.41 -6.14
CA GLN A 262 15.07 -18.74 -5.58
C GLN A 262 13.94 -19.23 -4.68
N LEU A 263 13.04 -18.34 -4.25
CA LEU A 263 11.88 -18.73 -3.48
C LEU A 263 10.93 -19.57 -4.35
N PRO A 264 10.66 -20.85 -3.99
CA PRO A 264 9.71 -21.69 -4.70
C PRO A 264 8.32 -21.05 -4.70
N ILE A 265 7.65 -21.06 -5.85
CA ILE A 265 6.32 -20.48 -6.02
C ILE A 265 5.38 -21.49 -6.70
N VAL A 266 4.12 -21.53 -6.26
CA VAL A 266 3.07 -22.34 -6.88
C VAL A 266 1.77 -21.54 -6.96
N LYS A 267 1.02 -21.71 -8.06
CA LYS A 267 -0.33 -21.15 -8.23
C LYS A 267 -1.37 -22.23 -7.99
N THR A 268 -2.43 -21.87 -7.29
CA THR A 268 -3.58 -22.76 -7.03
C THR A 268 -4.90 -22.02 -7.24
N LEU A 269 -5.93 -22.76 -7.66
CA LEU A 269 -7.31 -22.28 -7.73
C LEU A 269 -8.15 -22.74 -6.53
N THR A 270 -7.61 -23.62 -5.67
CA THR A 270 -8.31 -23.98 -4.44
C THR A 270 -8.06 -22.90 -3.39
N PRO A 271 -9.08 -22.44 -2.65
CA PRO A 271 -8.89 -21.50 -1.56
C PRO A 271 -8.36 -22.16 -0.27
N LYS A 272 -8.14 -23.49 -0.29
CA LYS A 272 -7.61 -24.22 0.86
C LYS A 272 -6.08 -24.23 0.83
N PRO A 273 -5.41 -23.98 1.97
CA PRO A 273 -3.96 -24.13 2.04
C PRO A 273 -3.56 -25.60 1.85
N PRO A 274 -2.27 -25.89 1.59
CA PRO A 274 -1.75 -27.25 1.58
C PRO A 274 -2.15 -28.03 2.84
N ALA A 275 -2.29 -29.35 2.73
CA ALA A 275 -2.81 -30.15 3.84
C ALA A 275 -1.92 -30.02 5.09
N GLY A 276 -2.50 -29.73 6.25
CA GLY A 276 -1.73 -29.53 7.48
C GLY A 276 -0.95 -28.22 7.57
N TRP A 277 -1.11 -27.31 6.60
CA TRP A 277 -0.58 -25.95 6.67
C TRP A 277 -1.64 -24.99 7.19
N SER A 278 -1.22 -23.98 7.95
CA SER A 278 -2.13 -23.05 8.62
C SER A 278 -2.06 -21.67 7.98
N ILE A 279 -3.23 -21.06 7.80
CA ILE A 279 -3.37 -19.66 7.40
C ILE A 279 -3.96 -18.85 8.57
N ILE A 280 -3.49 -17.61 8.73
CA ILE A 280 -3.91 -16.73 9.84
C ILE A 280 -5.32 -16.19 9.59
N LYS A 281 -5.64 -15.92 8.31
CA LYS A 281 -6.93 -15.38 7.88
C LYS A 281 -7.46 -16.17 6.68
N PRO A 282 -8.79 -16.31 6.53
CA PRO A 282 -9.36 -16.88 5.32
C PRO A 282 -8.89 -16.14 4.05
N ILE A 283 -8.85 -16.86 2.94
CA ILE A 283 -8.58 -16.28 1.62
C ILE A 283 -9.90 -15.81 1.04
N ILE A 284 -10.08 -14.48 1.00
CA ILE A 284 -11.33 -13.83 0.59
C ILE A 284 -11.17 -12.92 -0.63
N VAL A 285 -9.93 -12.66 -1.06
CA VAL A 285 -9.59 -11.84 -2.24
C VAL A 285 -8.64 -12.61 -3.14
N SER A 286 -8.74 -12.43 -4.47
CA SER A 286 -7.84 -13.05 -5.45
C SER A 286 -7.13 -11.99 -6.31
N PRO A 287 -5.82 -12.16 -6.62
CA PRO A 287 -4.94 -13.16 -6.05
C PRO A 287 -4.57 -12.80 -4.60
N THR A 288 -4.47 -13.82 -3.75
CA THR A 288 -3.81 -13.73 -2.44
C THR A 288 -2.53 -14.55 -2.52
N ILE A 289 -1.39 -13.93 -2.27
CA ILE A 289 -0.08 -14.58 -2.25
C ILE A 289 0.33 -14.73 -0.80
N ILE A 290 0.61 -15.96 -0.37
CA ILE A 290 1.00 -16.25 1.02
C ILE A 290 2.38 -16.85 1.01
N LEU A 291 3.26 -16.27 1.82
CA LEU A 291 4.54 -16.86 2.17
C LEU A 291 4.32 -17.78 3.37
N PHE A 292 4.67 -19.05 3.19
CA PHE A 292 4.69 -20.04 4.25
C PHE A 292 6.12 -20.34 4.64
N GLU A 293 6.35 -20.45 5.96
CA GLU A 293 7.56 -21.00 6.54
C GLU A 293 7.18 -22.14 7.48
N GLN A 294 7.79 -23.31 7.28
CA GLN A 294 7.47 -24.52 8.07
C GLN A 294 5.97 -24.85 8.09
N GLY A 295 5.29 -24.59 6.96
CA GLY A 295 3.84 -24.80 6.81
C GLY A 295 2.94 -23.80 7.54
N GLN A 296 3.49 -22.72 8.12
CA GLN A 296 2.72 -21.65 8.74
C GLN A 296 2.76 -20.39 7.86
N GLU A 297 1.62 -19.73 7.68
CA GLU A 297 1.57 -18.40 7.08
C GLU A 297 2.37 -17.40 7.93
N VAL A 298 3.41 -16.80 7.35
CA VAL A 298 4.22 -15.75 7.99
C VAL A 298 3.98 -14.37 7.40
N SER A 299 3.55 -14.32 6.14
CA SER A 299 3.21 -13.05 5.48
C SER A 299 2.24 -13.29 4.33
N ARG A 300 1.39 -12.30 4.05
CA ARG A 300 0.51 -12.31 2.89
C ARG A 300 0.53 -11.00 2.13
N TYR A 301 0.33 -11.12 0.83
CA TYR A 301 0.08 -10.05 -0.11
C TYR A 301 -1.28 -10.26 -0.74
N THR A 302 -2.13 -9.24 -0.75
CA THR A 302 -3.49 -9.32 -1.31
C THR A 302 -3.75 -8.13 -2.22
N GLY A 303 -4.61 -8.32 -3.22
CA GLY A 303 -5.06 -7.23 -4.08
C GLY A 303 -3.99 -6.74 -5.04
N TYR A 304 -3.40 -7.64 -5.82
CA TYR A 304 -2.50 -7.24 -6.90
C TYR A 304 -3.24 -6.44 -7.99
N THR A 305 -2.75 -5.24 -8.31
CA THR A 305 -3.36 -4.33 -9.30
C THR A 305 -2.38 -3.91 -10.41
N GLY A 306 -1.30 -4.67 -10.63
CA GLY A 306 -0.26 -4.33 -11.63
C GLY A 306 0.96 -3.58 -11.09
N ASP A 307 0.99 -3.25 -9.80
CA ASP A 307 2.14 -2.60 -9.17
C ASP A 307 3.23 -3.64 -8.83
N LYS A 308 4.20 -3.78 -9.74
CA LYS A 308 5.33 -4.70 -9.58
C LYS A 308 6.22 -4.31 -8.41
N GLN A 309 6.51 -3.02 -8.26
CA GLN A 309 7.44 -2.53 -7.25
C GLN A 309 6.90 -2.78 -5.85
N ARG A 310 5.60 -2.59 -5.62
CA ARG A 310 4.95 -2.91 -4.35
C ARG A 310 5.06 -4.39 -4.00
N PHE A 311 4.82 -5.29 -4.96
CA PHE A 311 4.95 -6.72 -4.73
C PHE A 311 6.39 -7.10 -4.39
N TRP A 312 7.37 -6.62 -5.15
CA TRP A 312 8.79 -6.92 -4.89
C TRP A 312 9.29 -6.32 -3.58
N SER A 313 8.82 -5.13 -3.22
CA SER A 313 9.11 -4.51 -1.91
C SER A 313 8.55 -5.36 -0.77
N TRP A 314 7.27 -5.77 -0.86
CA TRP A 314 6.67 -6.68 0.14
C TRP A 314 7.49 -7.97 0.29
N LEU A 315 7.83 -8.60 -0.82
CA LEU A 315 8.58 -9.85 -0.79
C LEU A 315 9.99 -9.63 -0.22
N GLY A 316 10.69 -8.58 -0.64
CA GLY A 316 12.02 -8.27 -0.15
C GLY A 316 12.06 -7.94 1.34
N GLN A 317 11.00 -7.33 1.90
CA GLN A 317 10.87 -7.14 3.35
C GLN A 317 10.90 -8.46 4.12
N GLN A 318 10.41 -9.56 3.52
CA GLN A 318 10.44 -10.90 4.12
C GLN A 318 11.74 -11.65 3.83
N LEU A 319 12.38 -11.40 2.68
CA LEU A 319 13.56 -12.14 2.24
C LEU A 319 14.88 -11.59 2.77
N LEU A 320 15.01 -10.27 2.89
CA LEU A 320 16.26 -9.59 3.21
C LEU A 320 16.47 -9.48 4.74
N SER A 321 17.73 -9.59 5.19
CA SER A 321 18.12 -9.28 6.57
C SER A 321 17.94 -7.80 6.90
N PRO A 322 17.90 -7.39 8.18
CA PRO A 322 17.82 -5.98 8.57
C PRO A 322 18.89 -5.10 7.89
N GLU A 323 20.14 -5.58 7.82
CA GLU A 323 21.26 -4.86 7.21
C GLU A 323 21.07 -4.73 5.70
N GLN A 324 20.61 -5.80 5.05
CA GLN A 324 20.30 -5.76 3.62
C GLN A 324 19.12 -4.82 3.31
N ARG A 325 18.12 -4.75 4.19
CA ARG A 325 16.97 -3.84 4.05
C ARG A 325 17.39 -2.38 4.21
N HIS A 326 18.28 -2.07 5.14
CA HIS A 326 18.85 -0.74 5.29
C HIS A 326 19.53 -0.27 4.00
N ILE A 327 20.33 -1.14 3.36
CA ILE A 327 20.93 -0.84 2.06
C ILE A 327 19.83 -0.70 1.00
N ALA A 328 18.96 -1.70 0.85
CA ALA A 328 17.99 -1.82 -0.24
C ALA A 328 16.90 -0.72 -0.26
N TYR A 329 16.41 -0.30 0.91
CA TYR A 329 15.23 0.56 1.02
C TYR A 329 15.53 1.95 1.60
N GLU A 330 16.60 2.08 2.39
CA GLU A 330 16.99 3.36 3.03
C GLU A 330 18.21 4.00 2.35
N ALA A 331 18.64 3.44 1.20
CA ALA A 331 19.85 3.85 0.48
C ALA A 331 21.11 3.83 1.36
N GLY A 332 21.13 2.90 2.33
CA GLY A 332 22.30 2.64 3.17
C GLY A 332 23.48 2.13 2.36
N THR A 333 24.68 2.21 2.93
CA THR A 333 25.91 1.73 2.29
C THR A 333 26.67 0.85 3.28
N GLU A 334 27.04 -0.37 2.87
CA GLU A 334 27.86 -1.26 3.69
C GLU A 334 29.25 -0.65 3.90
N ARG A 335 29.94 -1.01 4.99
CA ARG A 335 31.28 -0.47 5.24
C ARG A 335 32.26 -0.92 4.15
N PRO A 336 33.17 -0.05 3.68
CA PRO A 336 34.16 -0.42 2.68
C PRO A 336 34.99 -1.62 3.17
N PHE A 337 35.34 -2.51 2.25
CA PHE A 337 36.15 -3.72 2.50
C PHE A 337 35.50 -4.81 3.37
N THR A 338 34.20 -4.69 3.68
CA THR A 338 33.48 -5.69 4.49
C THR A 338 32.53 -6.59 3.71
N GLY A 339 32.24 -6.25 2.46
CA GLY A 339 31.26 -6.94 1.63
C GLY A 339 31.69 -8.35 1.22
N SER A 340 30.81 -9.33 1.38
CA SER A 340 31.09 -10.74 1.09
C SER A 340 31.37 -11.07 -0.38
N LEU A 341 30.98 -10.18 -1.30
CA LEU A 341 31.15 -10.35 -2.74
C LEU A 341 32.24 -9.45 -3.33
N LEU A 342 32.96 -8.70 -2.48
CA LEU A 342 34.02 -7.79 -2.89
C LEU A 342 35.09 -8.48 -3.73
N ASP A 343 35.63 -9.60 -3.24
CA ASP A 343 36.73 -10.33 -3.88
C ASP A 343 36.26 -11.51 -4.74
N ASN A 344 34.95 -11.69 -4.91
CA ASN A 344 34.45 -12.76 -5.76
C ASN A 344 34.73 -12.42 -7.24
N HIS A 345 35.47 -13.26 -7.94
CA HIS A 345 35.77 -13.16 -9.38
C HIS A 345 35.47 -14.46 -10.14
N LYS A 346 34.70 -15.37 -9.53
CA LYS A 346 34.28 -16.62 -10.18
C LYS A 346 33.37 -16.32 -11.38
N ALA A 347 33.40 -17.17 -12.40
CA ALA A 347 32.52 -17.07 -13.55
C ALA A 347 31.05 -17.25 -13.12
N GLY A 348 30.20 -16.27 -13.45
CA GLY A 348 28.79 -16.30 -13.06
C GLY A 348 28.07 -14.97 -13.24
N THR A 349 26.88 -14.90 -12.64
CA THR A 349 26.00 -13.72 -12.67
C THR A 349 25.76 -13.22 -11.25
N TYR A 350 25.86 -11.90 -11.06
CA TYR A 350 25.37 -11.21 -9.89
C TYR A 350 23.92 -10.80 -10.17
N VAL A 351 23.01 -11.30 -9.36
CA VAL A 351 21.57 -11.14 -9.53
C VAL A 351 20.97 -10.36 -8.36
N ASP A 352 19.81 -9.79 -8.61
CA ASP A 352 18.95 -9.22 -7.58
C ASP A 352 18.56 -10.30 -6.55
N PRO A 353 18.78 -10.07 -5.25
CA PRO A 353 18.56 -11.10 -4.23
C PRO A 353 17.08 -11.44 -4.01
N ILE A 354 16.15 -10.56 -4.40
CA ILE A 354 14.71 -10.74 -4.22
C ILE A 354 14.11 -11.41 -5.46
N SER A 355 14.29 -10.78 -6.61
CA SER A 355 13.65 -11.19 -7.88
C SER A 355 14.45 -12.24 -8.65
N GLY A 356 15.74 -12.37 -8.37
CA GLY A 356 16.67 -13.24 -9.11
C GLY A 356 17.06 -12.70 -10.49
N ALA A 357 16.60 -11.51 -10.87
CA ALA A 357 16.91 -10.91 -12.16
C ALA A 357 18.42 -10.62 -12.29
N PRO A 358 19.02 -10.85 -13.47
CA PRO A 358 20.45 -10.63 -13.71
C PRO A 358 20.77 -9.13 -13.69
N LEU A 359 21.78 -8.73 -12.90
CA LEU A 359 22.24 -7.34 -12.78
C LEU A 359 23.59 -7.13 -13.46
N PHE A 360 24.57 -7.99 -13.17
CA PHE A 360 25.93 -7.90 -13.70
C PHE A 360 26.50 -9.28 -14.02
N ARG A 361 27.36 -9.36 -15.04
CA ARG A 361 28.15 -10.55 -15.35
C ARG A 361 29.53 -10.44 -14.69
N SER A 362 30.11 -11.57 -14.26
CA SER A 362 31.43 -11.59 -13.65
C SER A 362 32.54 -11.01 -14.54
N GLU A 363 32.37 -11.10 -15.86
CA GLU A 363 33.28 -10.54 -16.87
C GLU A 363 33.38 -9.02 -16.81
N THR A 364 32.33 -8.34 -16.32
CA THR A 364 32.34 -6.88 -16.20
C THR A 364 32.88 -6.40 -14.85
N LYS A 365 33.17 -7.32 -13.93
CA LYS A 365 33.69 -7.02 -12.59
C LYS A 365 35.18 -6.75 -12.62
N PHE A 366 35.63 -5.72 -11.91
CA PHE A 366 37.04 -5.36 -11.80
C PHE A 366 37.41 -4.89 -10.38
N HIS A 367 38.70 -4.87 -10.07
CA HIS A 367 39.20 -4.38 -8.79
C HIS A 367 39.42 -2.85 -8.86
N SER A 368 38.54 -2.09 -8.21
CA SER A 368 38.60 -0.62 -8.21
C SER A 368 39.41 -0.02 -7.04
N GLY A 369 39.63 -0.79 -5.97
CA GLY A 369 40.19 -0.28 -4.72
C GLY A 369 39.22 0.56 -3.87
N SER A 370 37.95 0.73 -4.30
CA SER A 370 36.97 1.54 -3.55
C SER A 370 36.51 0.90 -2.25
N GLY A 371 36.64 -0.43 -2.13
CA GLY A 371 36.11 -1.20 -1.01
C GLY A 371 34.73 -1.82 -1.24
N TRP A 372 34.15 -1.68 -2.45
CA TRP A 372 32.91 -2.33 -2.85
C TRP A 372 33.04 -3.02 -4.22
N PRO A 373 32.28 -4.11 -4.47
CA PRO A 373 32.17 -4.72 -5.79
C PRO A 373 31.96 -3.66 -6.88
N SER A 374 32.81 -3.70 -7.90
CA SER A 374 32.81 -2.70 -8.97
C SER A 374 32.70 -3.37 -10.33
N PHE A 375 31.78 -2.87 -11.15
CA PHE A 375 31.53 -3.36 -12.50
C PHE A 375 31.64 -2.21 -13.50
N PHE A 376 32.07 -2.48 -14.73
CA PHE A 376 32.12 -1.44 -15.78
C PHE A 376 30.87 -1.40 -16.66
N GLU A 377 30.07 -2.47 -16.68
CA GLU A 377 28.89 -2.59 -17.52
C GLU A 377 27.83 -3.49 -16.87
N PRO A 378 26.54 -3.07 -16.87
CA PRO A 378 25.44 -3.89 -16.39
C PRO A 378 24.83 -4.76 -17.48
N VAL A 379 24.01 -5.71 -17.08
CA VAL A 379 23.10 -6.40 -18.01
C VAL A 379 22.13 -5.37 -18.61
N PRO A 380 21.91 -5.35 -19.94
CA PRO A 380 21.02 -4.37 -20.57
C PRO A 380 19.62 -4.36 -19.96
N GLY A 381 19.14 -3.15 -19.60
CA GLY A 381 17.82 -2.96 -18.98
C GLY A 381 17.71 -3.38 -17.52
N ALA A 382 18.80 -3.82 -16.88
CA ALA A 382 18.77 -4.31 -15.50
C ALA A 382 18.74 -3.20 -14.43
N LEU A 383 19.07 -1.95 -14.79
CA LEU A 383 19.25 -0.85 -13.84
C LEU A 383 18.36 0.35 -14.13
N ILE A 384 17.94 1.04 -13.07
CA ILE A 384 17.35 2.37 -13.09
C ILE A 384 18.32 3.34 -12.43
N MET A 385 18.56 4.49 -13.07
CA MET A 385 19.43 5.55 -12.57
C MET A 385 18.61 6.68 -11.97
N ARG A 386 19.05 7.25 -10.84
CA ARG A 386 18.43 8.43 -10.23
C ARG A 386 19.49 9.42 -9.77
N SER A 387 19.23 10.71 -9.93
CA SER A 387 20.11 11.74 -9.37
C SER A 387 20.07 11.69 -7.84
N ASP A 388 21.24 11.78 -7.21
CA ASP A 388 21.42 11.77 -5.76
C ASP A 388 22.26 12.96 -5.33
N SER A 389 21.64 13.89 -4.60
CA SER A 389 22.30 15.09 -4.04
C SER A 389 22.60 14.98 -2.54
N SER A 390 22.49 13.77 -1.97
CA SER A 390 22.75 13.53 -0.54
C SER A 390 24.20 13.81 -0.16
N HIS A 391 24.44 14.11 1.12
CA HIS A 391 25.76 14.41 1.68
C HIS A 391 26.51 15.56 0.97
N GLY A 392 25.79 16.45 0.30
CA GLY A 392 26.36 17.59 -0.42
C GLY A 392 27.14 17.24 -1.69
N MET A 393 27.03 15.99 -2.17
CA MET A 393 27.67 15.50 -3.39
C MET A 393 26.63 15.34 -4.50
N GLN A 394 27.05 15.48 -5.77
CA GLN A 394 26.23 15.12 -6.92
C GLN A 394 26.65 13.73 -7.40
N ARG A 395 25.79 12.74 -7.21
CA ARG A 395 26.03 11.34 -7.61
C ARG A 395 24.84 10.81 -8.39
N ILE A 396 25.02 9.64 -9.00
CA ILE A 396 23.95 8.91 -9.68
C ILE A 396 23.73 7.60 -8.92
N GLU A 397 22.58 7.51 -8.24
CA GLU A 397 22.10 6.30 -7.60
C GLU A 397 21.77 5.25 -8.65
N VAL A 398 22.17 4.01 -8.37
CA VAL A 398 21.87 2.82 -9.16
C VAL A 398 20.87 1.96 -8.40
N ARG A 399 19.75 1.64 -9.04
CA ARG A 399 18.69 0.75 -8.53
C ARG A 399 18.45 -0.43 -9.46
N SER A 400 17.98 -1.54 -8.90
CA SER A 400 17.51 -2.68 -9.69
C SER A 400 16.24 -2.31 -10.46
N ALA A 401 16.18 -2.59 -11.76
CA ALA A 401 14.99 -2.35 -12.57
C ALA A 401 13.84 -3.32 -12.27
N SER A 402 14.15 -4.52 -11.74
CA SER A 402 13.14 -5.53 -11.43
C SER A 402 12.44 -5.27 -10.10
N SER A 403 13.20 -5.14 -9.01
CA SER A 403 12.66 -4.97 -7.65
C SER A 403 12.59 -3.51 -7.17
N GLY A 404 13.36 -2.62 -7.79
CA GLY A 404 13.46 -1.22 -7.39
C GLY A 404 14.40 -0.94 -6.22
N ILE A 405 15.08 -1.95 -5.66
CA ILE A 405 16.00 -1.76 -4.52
C ILE A 405 17.22 -0.92 -4.89
N HIS A 406 17.72 -0.16 -3.92
CA HIS A 406 19.02 0.50 -3.99
C HIS A 406 20.14 -0.53 -4.09
N LEU A 407 21.07 -0.29 -5.02
CA LEU A 407 22.25 -1.13 -5.23
C LEU A 407 23.53 -0.39 -4.84
N GLY A 408 23.65 0.89 -5.24
CA GLY A 408 24.83 1.71 -4.99
C GLY A 408 24.84 2.93 -5.90
N HIS A 409 26.00 3.26 -6.47
CA HIS A 409 26.18 4.44 -7.31
C HIS A 409 27.05 4.15 -8.54
N VAL A 410 26.91 4.96 -9.58
CA VAL A 410 27.79 4.93 -10.75
C VAL A 410 28.66 6.18 -10.79
N PHE A 411 29.90 6.01 -11.26
CA PHE A 411 30.90 7.06 -11.42
C PHE A 411 31.55 7.00 -12.81
N ASP A 412 32.18 8.10 -13.24
CA ASP A 412 32.86 8.24 -14.55
C ASP A 412 34.38 7.98 -14.47
N ASP A 413 34.81 7.24 -13.44
CA ASP A 413 36.21 6.90 -13.15
C ASP A 413 36.50 5.41 -13.41
N GLY A 414 35.69 4.75 -14.25
CA GLY A 414 35.83 3.34 -14.57
C GLY A 414 36.81 3.05 -15.72
N PRO A 415 37.18 1.77 -15.91
CA PRO A 415 38.02 1.37 -17.03
C PRO A 415 37.27 1.44 -18.37
N PRO A 416 38.00 1.46 -19.51
CA PRO A 416 37.41 1.18 -20.82
C PRO A 416 36.67 -0.18 -20.82
N PRO A 417 35.64 -0.38 -21.67
CA PRO A 417 35.22 0.50 -22.78
C PRO A 417 34.19 1.57 -22.40
N THR A 418 33.46 1.40 -21.30
CA THR A 418 32.37 2.32 -20.93
C THR A 418 32.85 3.56 -20.19
N GLY A 419 34.01 3.48 -19.53
CA GLY A 419 34.48 4.51 -18.59
C GLY A 419 33.65 4.61 -17.31
N LYS A 420 32.67 3.72 -17.13
CA LYS A 420 31.76 3.74 -15.97
C LYS A 420 32.27 2.81 -14.88
N ARG A 421 32.07 3.20 -13.62
CA ARG A 421 32.25 2.32 -12.46
C ARG A 421 30.96 2.25 -11.67
N TYR A 422 30.28 1.12 -11.78
CA TYR A 422 29.13 0.75 -10.95
C TYR A 422 29.64 0.19 -9.63
N CYS A 423 29.62 1.02 -8.58
CA CYS A 423 30.07 0.71 -7.24
C CYS A 423 28.87 0.20 -6.42
N ILE A 424 28.78 -1.11 -6.21
CA ILE A 424 27.57 -1.78 -5.73
C ILE A 424 27.82 -2.46 -4.39
N ASN A 425 26.87 -2.34 -3.47
CA ASN A 425 26.91 -3.03 -2.19
C ASN A 425 26.78 -4.55 -2.37
N SER A 426 27.61 -5.33 -1.68
CA SER A 426 27.55 -6.81 -1.68
C SER A 426 26.26 -7.31 -1.06
N GLY A 427 25.78 -6.67 0.01
CA GLY A 427 24.58 -7.08 0.74
C GLY A 427 23.30 -7.12 -0.09
N VAL A 428 23.25 -6.43 -1.24
CA VAL A 428 22.10 -6.39 -2.15
C VAL A 428 22.40 -7.07 -3.50
N LEU A 429 23.38 -7.97 -3.51
CA LEU A 429 23.68 -8.85 -4.62
C LEU A 429 23.64 -10.31 -4.15
N ARG A 430 23.25 -11.20 -5.05
CA ARG A 430 23.45 -12.64 -4.89
C ARG A 430 24.24 -13.17 -6.07
N PHE A 431 25.23 -14.02 -5.82
CA PHE A 431 26.02 -14.62 -6.90
C PHE A 431 25.45 -15.98 -7.31
N VAL A 432 25.33 -16.20 -8.62
CA VAL A 432 24.98 -17.48 -9.25
C VAL A 432 26.18 -17.91 -10.09
N PRO A 433 26.90 -19.00 -9.72
CA PRO A 433 27.96 -19.51 -10.56
C PRO A 433 27.39 -20.03 -11.88
N ASP A 434 28.14 -19.87 -12.97
CA ASP A 434 27.79 -20.54 -14.22
C ASP A 434 27.82 -22.06 -14.01
N LYS A 435 26.91 -22.79 -14.67
CA LYS A 435 26.95 -24.24 -14.64
C LYS A 435 28.30 -24.69 -15.21
N SER A 436 29.01 -25.55 -14.48
CA SER A 436 30.17 -26.23 -15.02
C SER A 436 29.74 -26.96 -16.29
N GLN A 437 30.35 -26.61 -17.43
CA GLN A 437 30.16 -27.33 -18.69
C GLN A 437 30.60 -28.78 -18.56
#